data_AF-A0A370JY81-F1
#
_entry.id   AF-A0A370JY81-F1
#
_cell.length_a   1.000
_cell.length_b   1.000
_cell.length_c   1.000
_cell.angle_alpha   90.00
_cell.angle_beta   90.00
_cell.angle_gamma   90.00
#
_symmetry.space_group_name_H-M   'P 1'
#
loop_
_entity.id
_entity.type
_entity.pdbx_description
1 polymer ?
#
loop_
_entity_poly.entity_id
_entity_poly.type
_entity_poly.pdbx_seq_one_letter_code
_entity_poly.pdbx_strand_id
1 'polypeptide(L)'
;MLELFTNAPAHWPRVRLEGLIASEAPEAQAANRLIFATTIETVFRRSGLQVLEADVLRLTREGVLEIPLRVRDGTLEYDLFFYPVADEKAAAHYVAVLELAQKWGRIRPIFYSTDDLLSIYPAEIETVARRDRLYIQATLSAPKGQYAMWWAEEEGEQFHYSTTYELFDRIYRELNGLEMRAFALILLELGMIQDEYEFTASSLTDTTVEIPVEGPEGVPLIITFSQHRGLRFHFHLERTSPEYRDLFLNLVLLRLRAWRKTTPMDQIRRLDSPAYIWWRELGKRLRMSPAEQAISAVGSIKR
;
A
#
# COMPACT_ATOMS: atom_id res chain seq x y z
N MET A 1 3.67 22.46 -30.29
CA MET A 1 3.91 21.03 -30.04
C MET A 1 5.32 20.87 -29.44
N LEU A 2 5.42 20.33 -28.23
CA LEU A 2 6.68 20.13 -27.50
C LEU A 2 7.00 18.64 -27.46
N GLU A 3 8.20 18.23 -27.88
CA GLU A 3 8.66 16.85 -27.72
C GLU A 3 9.25 16.64 -26.32
N LEU A 4 8.87 15.56 -25.65
CA LEU A 4 9.28 15.26 -24.29
C LEU A 4 10.63 14.52 -24.25
N PHE A 5 11.44 14.86 -23.25
CA PHE A 5 12.63 14.11 -22.85
C PHE A 5 12.21 12.87 -22.06
N THR A 6 12.95 11.78 -22.23
CA THR A 6 12.64 10.49 -21.60
C THR A 6 13.84 9.56 -21.58
N ASN A 7 13.89 8.66 -20.60
CA ASN A 7 14.77 7.49 -20.57
C ASN A 7 14.11 6.21 -21.12
N ALA A 8 12.96 6.32 -21.79
CA ALA A 8 12.28 5.19 -22.41
C ALA A 8 13.20 4.43 -23.39
N PRO A 9 12.97 3.11 -23.59
CA PRO A 9 13.67 2.34 -24.60
C PRO A 9 13.64 3.00 -25.99
N ALA A 10 14.73 2.89 -26.73
CA ALA A 10 14.90 3.60 -28.00
C ALA A 10 13.85 3.24 -29.08
N HIS A 11 13.22 2.07 -28.99
CA HIS A 11 12.17 1.63 -29.90
C HIS A 11 10.79 2.23 -29.57
N TRP A 12 10.62 2.88 -28.41
CA TRP A 12 9.37 3.51 -28.06
C TRP A 12 9.11 4.75 -28.91
N PRO A 13 7.84 5.03 -29.26
CA PRO A 13 7.49 6.22 -30.02
C PRO A 13 7.81 7.49 -29.24
N ARG A 14 8.26 8.53 -29.95
CA ARG A 14 8.44 9.87 -29.37
C ARG A 14 7.09 10.47 -28.97
N VAL A 15 7.05 11.06 -27.79
CA VAL A 15 5.82 11.67 -27.22
C VAL A 15 5.92 13.17 -27.38
N ARG A 16 4.87 13.78 -27.94
CA ARG A 16 4.77 15.22 -28.15
C ARG A 16 3.48 15.75 -27.56
N LEU A 17 3.57 16.78 -26.73
CA LEU A 17 2.41 17.41 -26.09
C LEU A 17 2.04 18.73 -26.76
N GLU A 18 0.75 19.01 -26.75
CA GLU A 18 0.16 20.31 -27.10
C GLU A 18 -0.68 20.80 -25.93
N GLY A 19 -0.74 22.11 -25.72
CA GLY A 19 -1.60 22.70 -24.69
C GLY A 19 -1.12 22.52 -23.24
N LEU A 20 0.17 22.30 -23.01
CA LEU A 20 0.72 22.32 -21.65
C LEU A 20 0.45 23.66 -20.97
N ILE A 21 -0.07 23.60 -19.75
CA ILE A 21 -0.38 24.76 -18.94
C ILE A 21 0.84 25.06 -18.07
N ALA A 22 1.50 26.19 -18.33
CA ALA A 22 2.66 26.66 -17.56
C ALA A 22 2.19 27.29 -16.22
N SER A 23 1.77 26.44 -15.29
CA SER A 23 1.34 26.84 -13.95
C SER A 23 1.58 25.71 -12.96
N GLU A 24 2.00 26.07 -11.75
CA GLU A 24 2.15 25.14 -10.63
C GLU A 24 0.84 24.90 -9.87
N ALA A 25 -0.25 25.57 -10.24
CA ALA A 25 -1.54 25.39 -9.60
C ALA A 25 -2.01 23.92 -9.67
N PRO A 26 -2.62 23.36 -8.62
CA PRO A 26 -3.07 21.96 -8.58
C PRO A 26 -3.96 21.57 -9.77
N GLU A 27 -4.84 22.48 -10.20
CA GLU A 27 -5.75 22.28 -11.34
C GLU A 27 -4.98 22.19 -12.66
N ALA A 28 -3.93 23.00 -12.83
CA ALA A 28 -3.06 22.96 -13.99
C ALA A 28 -2.23 21.67 -14.01
N GLN A 29 -1.74 21.22 -12.85
CA GLN A 29 -1.03 19.95 -12.73
C GLN A 29 -1.93 18.77 -13.08
N ALA A 30 -3.16 18.74 -12.57
CA ALA A 30 -4.14 17.69 -12.88
C ALA A 30 -4.50 17.69 -14.38
N ALA A 31 -4.73 18.86 -14.98
CA ALA A 31 -4.98 18.99 -16.41
C ALA A 31 -3.78 18.50 -17.25
N ASN A 32 -2.56 18.88 -16.87
CA ASN A 32 -1.34 18.43 -17.55
C ASN A 32 -1.15 16.90 -17.44
N ARG A 33 -1.46 16.28 -16.29
CA ARG A 33 -1.45 14.82 -16.13
C ARG A 33 -2.44 14.14 -17.07
N LEU A 34 -3.66 14.68 -17.21
CA LEU A 34 -4.67 14.15 -18.12
C LEU A 34 -4.26 14.30 -19.60
N ILE A 35 -3.72 15.46 -19.98
CA ILE A 35 -3.17 15.70 -21.33
C ILE A 35 -2.06 14.68 -21.64
N PHE A 36 -1.16 14.45 -20.68
CA PHE A 36 -0.11 13.45 -20.81
C PHE A 36 -0.68 12.03 -20.99
N ALA A 37 -1.56 11.59 -20.09
CA ALA A 37 -2.12 10.23 -20.13
C ALA A 37 -2.86 9.95 -21.44
N THR A 38 -3.71 10.87 -21.89
CA THR A 38 -4.45 10.76 -23.16
C THR A 38 -3.52 10.77 -24.38
N THR A 39 -2.44 11.54 -24.34
CA THR A 39 -1.42 11.53 -25.39
C THR A 39 -0.68 10.20 -25.44
N ILE A 40 -0.21 9.70 -24.29
CA ILE A 40 0.46 8.39 -24.20
C ILE A 40 -0.45 7.31 -24.77
N GLU A 41 -1.71 7.25 -24.35
CA GLU A 41 -2.66 6.27 -24.86
C GLU A 41 -2.80 6.32 -26.38
N THR A 42 -2.92 7.52 -26.94
CA THR A 42 -3.06 7.73 -28.39
C THR A 42 -1.82 7.29 -29.15
N VAL A 43 -0.64 7.64 -28.66
CA VAL A 43 0.65 7.32 -29.29
C VAL A 43 0.93 5.82 -29.17
N PHE A 44 0.70 5.24 -28.00
CA PHE A 44 1.09 3.85 -27.68
C PHE A 44 0.19 2.84 -28.39
N ARG A 45 -1.10 3.15 -28.55
CA ARG A 45 -2.07 2.33 -29.30
C ARG A 45 -1.61 2.01 -30.73
N ARG A 46 -0.82 2.90 -31.35
CA ARG A 46 -0.29 2.70 -32.71
C ARG A 46 1.04 1.92 -32.77
N SER A 47 1.66 1.68 -31.63
CA SER A 47 3.02 1.14 -31.51
C SER A 47 3.09 -0.27 -30.92
N GLY A 48 1.95 -0.85 -30.52
CA GLY A 48 1.90 -2.17 -29.86
C GLY A 48 2.17 -2.13 -28.36
N LEU A 49 2.48 -0.96 -27.80
CA LEU A 49 2.53 -0.72 -26.35
C LEU A 49 1.12 -0.63 -25.78
N GLN A 50 0.88 -1.30 -24.65
CA GLN A 50 -0.43 -1.33 -23.99
C GLN A 50 -0.41 -0.41 -22.76
N VAL A 51 -1.33 0.55 -22.69
CA VAL A 51 -1.62 1.26 -21.43
C VAL A 51 -2.46 0.34 -20.55
N LEU A 52 -2.04 0.14 -19.30
CA LEU A 52 -2.69 -0.76 -18.36
C LEU A 52 -3.67 0.00 -17.47
N GLU A 53 -3.14 0.89 -16.63
CA GLU A 53 -3.85 1.52 -15.53
C GLU A 53 -3.24 2.90 -15.24
N ALA A 54 -4.06 3.82 -14.76
CA ALA A 54 -3.66 5.16 -14.32
C ALA A 54 -3.80 5.30 -12.80
N ASP A 55 -3.02 6.20 -12.21
CA ASP A 55 -3.03 6.54 -10.78
C ASP A 55 -2.94 5.30 -9.87
N VAL A 56 -2.04 4.39 -10.22
CA VAL A 56 -1.85 3.10 -9.52
C VAL A 56 -1.07 3.29 -8.26
N LEU A 57 -1.56 2.72 -7.16
CA LEU A 57 -0.84 2.66 -5.90
C LEU A 57 0.01 1.40 -5.86
N ARG A 58 1.34 1.55 -5.85
CA ARG A 58 2.29 0.43 -5.68
C ARG A 58 2.82 0.35 -4.26
N LEU A 59 2.72 -0.83 -3.69
CA LEU A 59 3.16 -1.10 -2.35
C LEU A 59 4.64 -1.52 -2.32
N THR A 60 5.39 -0.91 -1.42
CA THR A 60 6.84 -1.14 -1.23
C THR A 60 7.15 -1.30 0.26
N ARG A 61 8.36 -1.74 0.60
CA ARG A 61 8.78 -1.85 2.01
C ARG A 61 8.85 -0.49 2.72
N GLU A 62 8.86 0.60 1.96
CA GLU A 62 8.92 1.96 2.50
C GLU A 62 7.56 2.66 2.53
N GLY A 63 6.49 2.00 2.07
CA GLY A 63 5.16 2.59 1.98
C GLY A 63 4.57 2.46 0.58
N VAL A 64 3.67 3.37 0.23
CA VAL A 64 2.96 3.37 -1.04
C VAL A 64 3.54 4.43 -1.97
N LEU A 65 3.88 4.04 -3.19
CA LEU A 65 4.23 4.94 -4.28
C LEU A 65 3.02 5.10 -5.21
N GLU A 66 2.66 6.35 -5.50
CA GLU A 66 1.66 6.68 -6.54
C GLU A 66 2.35 6.67 -7.90
N ILE A 67 1.80 5.90 -8.84
CA ILE A 67 2.30 5.74 -10.19
C ILE A 67 1.27 6.30 -11.16
N PRO A 68 1.57 7.45 -11.81
CA PRO A 68 0.60 8.13 -12.67
C PRO A 68 0.06 7.24 -13.80
N LEU A 69 0.93 6.44 -14.43
CA LEU A 69 0.53 5.60 -15.54
C LEU A 69 1.39 4.35 -15.64
N ARG A 70 0.76 3.19 -15.85
CA ARG A 70 1.44 1.91 -16.07
C ARG A 70 1.24 1.44 -17.49
N VAL A 71 2.31 0.95 -18.09
CA VAL A 71 2.32 0.49 -19.48
C VAL A 71 3.01 -0.86 -19.60
N ARG A 72 2.68 -1.61 -20.64
CA ARG A 72 3.27 -2.91 -20.97
C ARG A 72 3.89 -2.87 -22.36
N ASP A 73 5.09 -3.40 -22.44
CA ASP A 73 5.84 -3.65 -23.66
C ASP A 73 6.24 -5.14 -23.69
N GLY A 74 5.53 -5.92 -24.50
CA GLY A 74 5.64 -7.37 -24.49
C GLY A 74 5.33 -7.96 -23.10
N THR A 75 6.33 -8.59 -22.47
CA THR A 75 6.20 -9.21 -21.14
C THR A 75 6.62 -8.29 -20.00
N LEU A 76 7.11 -7.09 -20.30
CA LEU A 76 7.63 -6.15 -19.30
C LEU A 76 6.62 -5.05 -19.04
N GLU A 77 6.39 -4.76 -17.76
CA GLU A 77 5.60 -3.61 -17.31
C GLU A 77 6.53 -2.50 -16.83
N TYR A 78 6.15 -1.26 -17.13
CA TYR A 78 6.88 -0.03 -16.81
C TYR A 78 5.96 0.98 -16.13
N ASP A 79 6.57 1.80 -15.28
CA ASP A 79 5.89 2.77 -14.44
C ASP A 79 6.29 4.17 -14.91
N LEU A 80 5.34 4.91 -15.49
CA LEU A 80 5.60 6.20 -16.11
C LEU A 80 5.38 7.34 -15.11
N PHE A 81 6.36 8.23 -15.04
CA PHE A 81 6.32 9.46 -14.27
C PHE A 81 6.38 10.66 -15.20
N PHE A 82 5.50 11.63 -15.00
CA PHE A 82 5.40 12.80 -15.84
C PHE A 82 5.76 14.07 -15.06
N TYR A 83 6.70 14.84 -15.62
CA TYR A 83 7.23 16.08 -15.04
C TYR A 83 7.00 17.24 -16.01
N PRO A 84 5.84 17.94 -15.91
CA PRO A 84 5.52 19.07 -16.78
C PRO A 84 6.42 20.29 -16.52
N VAL A 85 7.06 20.34 -15.35
CA VAL A 85 8.11 21.31 -15.01
C VAL A 85 9.34 20.51 -14.65
N ALA A 86 10.40 20.63 -15.45
CA ALA A 86 11.68 19.98 -15.21
C ALA A 86 12.54 20.92 -14.36
N ASP A 87 12.43 20.80 -13.05
CA ASP A 87 13.20 21.58 -12.06
C ASP A 87 13.98 20.66 -11.10
N GLU A 88 14.69 21.26 -10.15
CA GLU A 88 15.50 20.55 -9.15
C GLU A 88 14.64 19.60 -8.28
N LYS A 89 13.36 19.92 -8.06
CA LYS A 89 12.41 19.10 -7.29
C LYS A 89 11.95 17.87 -8.07
N ALA A 90 11.63 18.05 -9.35
CA ALA A 90 11.29 16.96 -10.26
C ALA A 90 12.47 15.99 -10.40
N ALA A 91 13.70 16.53 -10.51
CA ALA A 91 14.92 15.73 -10.54
C ALA A 91 15.10 14.95 -9.23
N ALA A 92 14.98 15.60 -8.07
CA ALA A 92 15.07 14.94 -6.76
C ALA A 92 14.00 13.84 -6.59
N HIS A 93 12.75 14.09 -6.99
CA HIS A 93 11.67 13.10 -6.96
C HIS A 93 12.01 11.88 -7.83
N TYR A 94 12.48 12.09 -9.06
CA TYR A 94 12.81 10.98 -9.95
C TYR A 94 14.01 10.16 -9.44
N VAL A 95 15.02 10.82 -8.86
CA VAL A 95 16.14 10.14 -8.21
C VAL A 95 15.65 9.27 -7.05
N ALA A 96 14.78 9.79 -6.19
CA ALA A 96 14.19 9.01 -5.11
C ALA A 96 13.40 7.79 -5.61
N VAL A 97 12.67 7.93 -6.73
CA VAL A 97 11.98 6.81 -7.38
C VAL A 97 12.97 5.77 -7.91
N LEU A 98 14.08 6.20 -8.52
CA LEU A 98 15.14 5.30 -8.99
C LEU A 98 15.80 4.54 -7.84
N GLU A 99 16.11 5.22 -6.72
CA GLU A 99 16.67 4.59 -5.53
C GLU A 99 15.73 3.53 -4.96
N LEU A 100 14.43 3.85 -4.88
CA LEU A 100 13.40 2.91 -4.44
C LEU A 100 13.27 1.70 -5.38
N ALA A 101 13.33 1.93 -6.69
CA ALA A 101 13.29 0.89 -7.71
C ALA A 101 14.50 -0.05 -7.63
N GLN A 102 15.71 0.49 -7.47
CA GLN A 102 16.94 -0.29 -7.34
C GLN A 102 16.94 -1.15 -6.07
N LYS A 103 16.38 -0.64 -4.97
CA LYS A 103 16.37 -1.32 -3.68
C LYS A 103 15.40 -2.50 -3.62
N TRP A 104 14.24 -2.40 -4.28
CA TRP A 104 13.15 -3.38 -4.12
C TRP A 104 12.75 -4.12 -5.39
N GLY A 105 13.14 -3.65 -6.58
CA GLY A 105 12.91 -4.35 -7.85
C GLY A 105 11.45 -4.46 -8.33
N ARG A 106 10.50 -3.84 -7.61
CA ARG A 106 9.05 -3.86 -7.96
C ARG A 106 8.63 -2.76 -8.93
N ILE A 107 9.49 -1.77 -9.17
CA ILE A 107 9.19 -0.57 -9.95
C ILE A 107 10.16 -0.50 -11.12
N ARG A 108 9.68 -0.14 -12.31
CA ARG A 108 10.50 0.11 -13.50
C ARG A 108 10.24 1.51 -14.03
N PRO A 109 10.88 2.53 -13.44
CA PRO A 109 10.48 3.90 -13.63
C PRO A 109 11.01 4.49 -14.94
N ILE A 110 10.11 5.00 -15.77
CA ILE A 110 10.41 5.79 -16.96
C ILE A 110 9.89 7.21 -16.74
N PHE A 111 10.73 8.22 -16.97
CA PHE A 111 10.28 9.61 -16.91
C PHE A 111 9.89 10.14 -18.29
N TYR A 112 8.96 11.08 -18.29
CA TYR A 112 8.71 11.99 -19.39
C TYR A 112 8.72 13.41 -18.84
N SER A 113 9.52 14.30 -19.43
CA SER A 113 9.70 15.66 -18.95
C SER A 113 9.84 16.67 -20.09
N THR A 114 9.65 17.94 -19.76
CA THR A 114 9.76 19.06 -20.72
C THR A 114 11.21 19.47 -21.03
N ASP A 115 12.15 19.08 -20.18
CA ASP A 115 13.61 19.24 -20.36
C ASP A 115 14.35 17.97 -19.87
N ASP A 116 15.65 17.84 -20.13
CA ASP A 116 16.47 16.70 -19.70
C ASP A 116 16.65 16.67 -18.17
N LEU A 117 15.78 15.90 -17.51
CA LEU A 117 15.74 15.77 -16.05
C LEU A 117 17.06 15.24 -15.46
N LEU A 118 17.83 14.45 -16.22
CA LEU A 118 19.10 13.88 -15.75
C LEU A 118 20.26 14.87 -15.80
N SER A 119 20.09 15.98 -16.51
CA SER A 119 21.06 17.09 -16.57
C SER A 119 20.90 18.10 -15.43
N ILE A 120 19.78 18.04 -14.70
CA ILE A 120 19.44 18.95 -13.61
C ILE A 120 19.99 18.39 -12.30
N TYR A 121 20.70 19.23 -11.54
CA TYR A 121 21.16 18.85 -10.20
C TYR A 121 19.95 18.75 -9.25
N PRO A 122 19.74 17.61 -8.57
CA PRO A 122 18.58 17.45 -7.71
C PRO A 122 18.69 18.33 -6.47
N ALA A 123 17.53 18.80 -5.99
CA ALA A 123 17.39 19.34 -4.64
C ALA A 123 17.59 18.24 -3.58
N GLU A 124 17.26 18.53 -2.32
CA GLU A 124 17.25 17.50 -1.27
C GLU A 124 16.30 16.35 -1.63
N ILE A 125 16.82 15.13 -1.56
CA ILE A 125 16.09 13.91 -1.94
C ILE A 125 15.22 13.48 -0.76
N GLU A 126 13.90 13.64 -0.91
CA GLU A 126 12.91 13.23 0.09
C GLU A 126 12.33 11.83 -0.18
N THR A 127 11.69 11.23 0.83
CA THR A 127 11.00 9.94 0.68
C THR A 127 9.75 10.09 -0.20
N VAL A 128 9.73 9.40 -1.33
CA VAL A 128 8.56 9.37 -2.24
C VAL A 128 7.49 8.37 -1.81
N ALA A 129 7.87 7.35 -1.03
CA ALA A 129 6.93 6.37 -0.50
C ALA A 129 6.14 6.96 0.68
N ARG A 130 4.82 7.03 0.51
CA ARG A 130 3.88 7.56 1.49
C ARG A 130 3.47 6.52 2.53
N ARG A 131 3.29 6.98 3.77
CA ARG A 131 3.02 6.15 4.96
C ARG A 131 1.89 6.72 5.83
N ASP A 132 1.24 7.77 5.34
CA ASP A 132 0.25 8.54 6.07
C ASP A 132 -1.12 7.85 6.14
N ARG A 133 -1.36 6.85 5.29
CA ARG A 133 -2.64 6.11 5.17
C ARG A 133 -2.38 4.64 4.83
N LEU A 134 -3.41 3.81 4.95
CA LEU A 134 -3.41 2.42 4.48
C LEU A 134 -3.85 2.29 3.02
N TYR A 135 -4.48 3.33 2.46
CA TYR A 135 -5.00 3.36 1.08
C TYR A 135 -6.00 2.23 0.81
N ILE A 136 -6.93 2.09 1.75
CA ILE A 136 -8.00 1.11 1.69
C ILE A 136 -9.32 1.78 1.31
N GLN A 137 -10.19 1.04 0.64
CA GLN A 137 -11.53 1.47 0.28
C GLN A 137 -12.55 0.43 0.74
N ALA A 138 -13.65 0.88 1.34
CA ALA A 138 -14.73 -0.02 1.73
C ALA A 138 -15.43 -0.60 0.51
N THR A 139 -15.74 -1.89 0.55
CA THR A 139 -16.51 -2.56 -0.50
C THR A 139 -17.84 -3.04 0.08
N LEU A 140 -18.85 -3.21 -0.78
CA LEU A 140 -20.16 -3.73 -0.32
C LEU A 140 -20.08 -5.20 0.08
N SER A 141 -19.20 -5.97 -0.55
CA SER A 141 -19.04 -7.40 -0.31
C SER A 141 -17.63 -7.85 -0.69
N ALA A 142 -17.03 -8.74 0.11
CA ALA A 142 -15.81 -9.42 -0.26
C ALA A 142 -16.09 -10.42 -1.41
N PRO A 143 -15.19 -10.53 -2.42
CA PRO A 143 -15.23 -11.63 -3.39
C PRO A 143 -15.33 -12.99 -2.71
N LYS A 144 -16.06 -13.93 -3.33
CA LYS A 144 -16.15 -15.32 -2.86
C LYS A 144 -14.78 -15.97 -2.84
N GLY A 145 -14.53 -16.81 -1.85
CA GLY A 145 -13.25 -17.49 -1.72
C GLY A 145 -12.83 -17.73 -0.27
N GLN A 146 -11.57 -18.10 -0.12
CA GLN A 146 -10.93 -18.29 1.17
C GLN A 146 -10.03 -17.11 1.48
N TYR A 147 -10.13 -16.62 2.72
CA TYR A 147 -9.27 -15.58 3.27
C TYR A 147 -8.56 -16.12 4.49
N ALA A 148 -7.34 -15.66 4.75
CA ALA A 148 -6.63 -15.97 5.98
C ALA A 148 -5.66 -14.84 6.36
N MET A 149 -5.26 -14.79 7.62
CA MET A 149 -4.17 -13.92 8.08
C MET A 149 -2.82 -14.41 7.55
N TRP A 150 -2.68 -15.71 7.37
CA TRP A 150 -1.48 -16.38 6.83
C TRP A 150 -1.87 -17.74 6.28
N TRP A 151 -1.14 -18.21 5.27
CA TRP A 151 -1.16 -19.58 4.74
C TRP A 151 0.25 -19.96 4.30
N ALA A 152 0.53 -21.27 4.33
CA ALA A 152 1.75 -21.87 3.82
C ALA A 152 1.77 -21.84 2.28
N GLU A 153 2.87 -21.42 1.66
CA GLU A 153 3.09 -21.60 0.22
C GLU A 153 3.66 -22.99 -0.10
N GLU A 154 4.59 -23.43 0.74
CA GLU A 154 5.25 -24.73 0.64
C GLU A 154 4.91 -25.65 1.81
N GLU A 155 4.98 -26.96 1.56
CA GLU A 155 4.78 -27.95 2.61
C GLU A 155 5.86 -27.82 3.69
N GLY A 156 5.44 -27.81 4.95
CA GLY A 156 6.35 -27.67 6.10
C GLY A 156 6.62 -26.23 6.55
N GLU A 157 6.12 -25.22 5.82
CA GLU A 157 6.14 -23.84 6.33
C GLU A 157 5.32 -23.72 7.62
N GLN A 158 5.83 -22.93 8.57
CA GLN A 158 5.17 -22.72 9.85
C GLN A 158 4.95 -21.25 10.10
N PHE A 159 3.72 -20.89 10.47
CA PHE A 159 3.34 -19.50 10.73
C PHE A 159 4.29 -18.82 11.71
N HIS A 160 4.70 -19.48 12.80
CA HIS A 160 5.53 -18.85 13.82
C HIS A 160 6.91 -18.37 13.31
N TYR A 161 7.43 -19.01 12.26
CA TYR A 161 8.72 -18.65 11.66
C TYR A 161 8.58 -17.71 10.45
N SER A 162 7.36 -17.30 10.08
CA SER A 162 7.13 -16.45 8.93
C SER A 162 7.33 -14.97 9.26
N THR A 163 7.73 -14.19 8.25
CA THR A 163 7.76 -12.72 8.30
C THR A 163 6.41 -12.14 8.72
N THR A 164 5.32 -12.76 8.26
CA THR A 164 3.94 -12.39 8.60
C THR A 164 3.70 -12.44 10.12
N TYR A 165 4.18 -13.49 10.81
CA TYR A 165 4.07 -13.58 12.28
C TYR A 165 4.87 -12.47 12.95
N GLU A 166 6.09 -12.17 12.51
CA GLU A 166 6.89 -11.07 13.08
C GLU A 166 6.19 -9.71 12.91
N LEU A 167 5.57 -9.48 11.76
CA LEU A 167 4.82 -8.25 11.48
C LEU A 167 3.59 -8.13 12.36
N PHE A 168 2.79 -9.19 12.49
CA PHE A 168 1.67 -9.21 13.44
C PHE A 168 2.15 -9.01 14.88
N ASP A 169 3.22 -9.67 15.30
CA ASP A 169 3.76 -9.52 16.66
C ASP A 169 4.15 -8.07 16.96
N ARG A 170 4.77 -7.38 15.99
CA ARG A 170 5.07 -5.94 16.11
C ARG A 170 3.79 -5.11 16.13
N ILE A 171 2.82 -5.38 15.26
CA ILE A 171 1.53 -4.67 15.24
C ILE A 171 0.81 -4.81 16.59
N TYR A 172 0.68 -6.02 17.12
CA TYR A 172 0.03 -6.28 18.41
C TYR A 172 0.75 -5.59 19.57
N ARG A 173 2.09 -5.50 19.54
CA ARG A 173 2.86 -4.72 20.52
C ARG A 173 2.60 -3.22 20.41
N GLU A 174 2.59 -2.68 19.18
CA GLU A 174 2.31 -1.27 18.93
C GLU A 174 0.88 -0.88 19.30
N LEU A 175 -0.06 -1.83 19.18
CA LEU A 175 -1.48 -1.65 19.49
C LEU A 175 -1.86 -1.95 20.94
N ASN A 176 -0.97 -2.48 21.78
CA ASN A 176 -1.30 -2.90 23.14
C ASN A 176 -1.94 -1.74 23.95
N GLY A 177 -3.24 -1.87 24.25
CA GLY A 177 -4.04 -0.87 24.98
C GLY A 177 -4.59 0.25 24.09
N LEU A 178 -4.46 0.12 22.78
CA LEU A 178 -4.84 1.09 21.74
C LEU A 178 -5.71 0.47 20.64
N GLU A 179 -6.15 -0.78 20.78
CA GLU A 179 -6.76 -1.54 19.70
C GLU A 179 -8.05 -0.89 19.19
N MET A 180 -8.91 -0.43 20.10
CA MET A 180 -10.15 0.28 19.73
C MET A 180 -9.87 1.60 19.00
N ARG A 181 -8.90 2.37 19.49
CA ARG A 181 -8.49 3.64 18.88
C ARG A 181 -7.93 3.42 17.49
N ALA A 182 -7.05 2.42 17.33
CA ALA A 182 -6.47 2.08 16.03
C ALA A 182 -7.52 1.56 15.03
N PHE A 183 -8.53 0.82 15.50
CA PHE A 183 -9.63 0.43 14.63
C PHE A 183 -10.51 1.63 14.25
N ALA A 184 -10.76 2.58 15.16
CA ALA A 184 -11.43 3.83 14.84
C ALA A 184 -10.68 4.65 13.77
N LEU A 185 -9.34 4.66 13.76
CA LEU A 185 -8.57 5.28 12.68
C LEU A 185 -8.85 4.64 11.31
N ILE A 186 -9.01 3.31 11.27
CA ILE A 186 -9.35 2.60 10.05
C ILE A 186 -10.76 3.00 9.60
N LEU A 187 -11.72 3.07 10.53
CA LEU A 187 -13.08 3.52 10.22
C LEU A 187 -13.12 4.96 9.70
N LEU A 188 -12.33 5.86 10.29
CA LEU A 188 -12.15 7.24 9.81
C LEU A 188 -11.57 7.26 8.40
N GLU A 189 -10.54 6.45 8.14
CA GLU A 189 -9.93 6.36 6.81
C GLU A 189 -10.91 5.85 5.75
N LEU A 190 -11.79 4.91 6.14
CA LEU A 190 -12.86 4.38 5.30
C LEU A 190 -14.08 5.32 5.18
N GLY A 191 -14.10 6.44 5.90
CA GLY A 191 -15.24 7.36 5.94
C GLY A 191 -16.50 6.78 6.59
N MET A 192 -16.35 5.76 7.43
CA MET A 192 -17.46 5.09 8.12
C MET A 192 -17.90 5.80 9.41
N ILE A 193 -17.03 6.63 9.99
CA ILE A 193 -17.29 7.52 11.12
C ILE A 193 -16.65 8.87 10.84
N GLN A 194 -17.10 9.95 11.50
CA GLN A 194 -16.51 11.29 11.35
C GLN A 194 -15.53 11.62 12.47
N ASP A 195 -15.73 11.03 13.65
CA ASP A 195 -14.90 11.25 14.82
C ASP A 195 -14.58 9.94 15.59
N GLU A 196 -13.41 9.88 16.22
CA GLU A 196 -12.94 8.73 17.01
C GLU A 196 -13.90 8.38 18.17
N TYR A 197 -14.57 9.37 18.77
CA TYR A 197 -15.51 9.21 19.87
C TYR A 197 -16.76 8.42 19.47
N GLU A 198 -17.20 8.48 18.21
CA GLU A 198 -18.39 7.74 17.75
C GLU A 198 -18.24 6.22 17.95
N PHE A 199 -17.03 5.71 17.69
CA PHE A 199 -16.75 4.29 17.86
C PHE A 199 -16.35 3.95 19.30
N THR A 200 -15.48 4.75 19.92
CA THR A 200 -14.98 4.47 21.27
C THR A 200 -16.03 4.62 22.37
N ALA A 201 -17.07 5.42 22.16
CA ALA A 201 -18.23 5.53 23.05
C ALA A 201 -19.26 4.40 22.84
N SER A 202 -19.17 3.67 21.73
CA SER A 202 -20.09 2.56 21.45
C SER A 202 -19.73 1.33 22.30
N SER A 203 -20.71 0.81 23.03
CA SER A 203 -20.58 -0.42 23.82
C SER A 203 -20.66 -1.67 22.94
N LEU A 204 -19.82 -1.76 21.90
CA LEU A 204 -19.64 -2.98 21.12
C LEU A 204 -18.90 -4.02 21.96
N THR A 205 -19.60 -4.55 22.95
CA THR A 205 -19.15 -5.61 23.84
C THR A 205 -19.50 -6.95 23.18
N ASP A 206 -18.46 -7.63 22.72
CA ASP A 206 -18.42 -9.03 22.22
C ASP A 206 -18.75 -9.32 20.74
N THR A 207 -19.20 -8.38 19.92
CA THR A 207 -19.39 -8.65 18.47
C THR A 207 -18.09 -8.51 17.68
N THR A 208 -17.86 -9.43 16.74
CA THR A 208 -16.78 -9.27 15.75
C THR A 208 -17.32 -8.40 14.61
N VAL A 209 -16.66 -7.27 14.38
CA VAL A 209 -16.91 -6.42 13.22
C VAL A 209 -16.07 -6.94 12.07
N GLU A 210 -16.66 -7.09 10.90
CA GLU A 210 -15.96 -7.51 9.67
C GLU A 210 -16.27 -6.51 8.56
N ILE A 211 -15.21 -5.96 7.95
CA ILE A 211 -15.32 -4.95 6.91
C ILE A 211 -14.57 -5.46 5.68
N PRO A 212 -15.27 -5.78 4.58
CA PRO A 212 -14.60 -6.10 3.33
C PRO A 212 -14.07 -4.82 2.70
N VAL A 213 -12.78 -4.83 2.35
CA VAL A 213 -12.10 -3.67 1.77
C VAL A 213 -11.28 -4.09 0.57
N GLU A 214 -10.95 -3.11 -0.27
CA GLU A 214 -9.92 -3.22 -1.29
C GLU A 214 -8.70 -2.42 -0.82
N GLY A 215 -7.51 -3.05 -0.84
CA GLY A 215 -6.25 -2.41 -0.47
C GLY A 215 -5.52 -1.80 -1.67
N PRO A 216 -4.27 -1.32 -1.46
CA PRO A 216 -3.38 -0.93 -2.55
C PRO A 216 -3.32 -2.02 -3.64
N GLU A 217 -3.10 -1.63 -4.90
CA GLU A 217 -3.04 -2.56 -6.03
C GLU A 217 -4.34 -3.37 -6.28
N GLY A 218 -5.49 -2.92 -5.74
CA GLY A 218 -6.79 -3.56 -5.99
C GLY A 218 -6.99 -4.91 -5.27
N VAL A 219 -6.18 -5.21 -4.25
CA VAL A 219 -6.21 -6.53 -3.61
C VAL A 219 -7.37 -6.62 -2.61
N PRO A 220 -8.24 -7.64 -2.69
CA PRO A 220 -9.35 -7.81 -1.76
C PRO A 220 -8.88 -8.30 -0.39
N LEU A 221 -9.39 -7.65 0.67
CA LEU A 221 -9.06 -7.90 2.07
C LEU A 221 -10.33 -7.93 2.91
N ILE A 222 -10.26 -8.59 4.06
CA ILE A 222 -11.26 -8.42 5.13
C ILE A 222 -10.54 -7.91 6.36
N ILE A 223 -10.98 -6.76 6.88
CA ILE A 223 -10.53 -6.25 8.18
C ILE A 223 -11.52 -6.75 9.22
N THR A 224 -11.01 -7.38 10.29
CA THR A 224 -11.85 -7.81 11.41
C THR A 224 -11.37 -7.22 12.71
N PHE A 225 -12.32 -6.88 13.58
CA PHE A 225 -12.04 -6.35 14.90
C PHE A 225 -12.94 -6.99 15.95
N SER A 226 -12.37 -7.29 17.11
CA SER A 226 -13.10 -7.68 18.32
C SER A 226 -12.27 -7.28 19.54
N GLN A 227 -12.90 -7.00 20.68
CA GLN A 227 -12.16 -6.61 21.89
C GLN A 227 -11.17 -7.70 22.36
N HIS A 228 -11.53 -8.98 22.24
CA HIS A 228 -10.71 -10.10 22.71
C HIS A 228 -9.56 -10.49 21.79
N ARG A 229 -9.68 -10.26 20.48
CA ARG A 229 -8.65 -10.66 19.48
C ARG A 229 -8.00 -9.49 18.76
N GLY A 230 -8.48 -8.27 19.01
CA GLY A 230 -7.99 -7.06 18.38
C GLY A 230 -8.24 -7.00 16.88
N LEU A 231 -7.44 -6.15 16.23
CA LEU A 231 -7.44 -5.90 14.80
C LEU A 231 -6.71 -7.01 14.03
N ARG A 232 -7.35 -7.55 13.00
CA ARG A 232 -6.80 -8.59 12.13
C ARG A 232 -7.10 -8.30 10.67
N PHE A 233 -6.16 -8.65 9.80
CA PHE A 233 -6.26 -8.50 8.35
C PHE A 233 -6.27 -9.87 7.71
N HIS A 234 -7.23 -10.12 6.83
CA HIS A 234 -7.38 -11.39 6.14
C HIS A 234 -7.28 -11.15 4.64
N PHE A 235 -6.40 -11.91 4.00
CA PHE A 235 -6.04 -11.75 2.61
C PHE A 235 -6.63 -12.90 1.80
N HIS A 236 -7.08 -12.62 0.58
CA HIS A 236 -7.67 -13.63 -0.30
C HIS A 236 -6.58 -14.59 -0.82
N LEU A 237 -6.68 -15.88 -0.51
CA LEU A 237 -5.62 -16.86 -0.80
C LEU A 237 -5.22 -16.92 -2.27
N GLU A 238 -6.19 -16.87 -3.19
CA GLU A 238 -5.92 -16.99 -4.63
C GLU A 238 -5.59 -15.66 -5.33
N ARG A 239 -5.77 -14.51 -4.65
CA ARG A 239 -5.64 -13.17 -5.27
C ARG A 239 -4.58 -12.31 -4.59
N THR A 240 -3.90 -12.85 -3.58
CA THR A 240 -2.89 -12.13 -2.81
C THR A 240 -1.62 -12.95 -2.79
N SER A 241 -0.50 -12.36 -3.20
CA SER A 241 0.81 -12.99 -2.97
C SER A 241 1.24 -12.79 -1.51
N PRO A 242 2.02 -13.70 -0.94
CA PRO A 242 2.60 -13.51 0.39
C PRO A 242 3.52 -12.30 0.51
N GLU A 243 4.19 -11.93 -0.57
CA GLU A 243 4.92 -10.67 -0.66
C GLU A 243 3.99 -9.47 -0.42
N TYR A 244 2.83 -9.40 -1.10
CA TYR A 244 1.86 -8.32 -0.88
C TYR A 244 1.36 -8.30 0.56
N ARG A 245 1.03 -9.48 1.11
CA ARG A 245 0.58 -9.64 2.51
C ARG A 245 1.56 -9.00 3.48
N ASP A 246 2.85 -9.32 3.36
CA ASP A 246 3.89 -8.81 4.24
C ASP A 246 4.14 -7.31 4.03
N LEU A 247 4.12 -6.85 2.78
CA LEU A 247 4.23 -5.43 2.46
C LEU A 247 3.07 -4.62 3.06
N PHE A 248 1.84 -5.14 3.03
CA PHE A 248 0.66 -4.47 3.57
C PHE A 248 0.71 -4.40 5.09
N LEU A 249 1.07 -5.50 5.76
CA LEU A 249 1.25 -5.49 7.21
C LEU A 249 2.40 -4.57 7.64
N ASN A 250 3.46 -4.45 6.84
CA ASN A 250 4.51 -3.47 7.07
C ASN A 250 4.00 -2.02 6.90
N LEU A 251 3.16 -1.73 5.90
CA LEU A 251 2.49 -0.43 5.78
C LEU A 251 1.65 -0.11 7.02
N VAL A 252 0.87 -1.08 7.51
CA VAL A 252 0.11 -0.93 8.77
C VAL A 252 1.04 -0.57 9.92
N LEU A 253 2.15 -1.28 10.08
CA LEU A 253 3.12 -1.00 11.13
C LEU A 253 3.73 0.42 11.02
N LEU A 254 4.10 0.84 9.81
CA LEU A 254 4.63 2.17 9.54
C LEU A 254 3.59 3.25 9.87
N ARG A 255 2.34 3.04 9.47
CA ARG A 255 1.23 3.95 9.74
C ARG A 255 0.97 4.10 11.24
N LEU A 256 0.96 2.99 11.97
CA LEU A 256 0.77 2.99 13.43
C LEU A 256 1.91 3.73 14.15
N ARG A 257 3.15 3.54 13.72
CA ARG A 257 4.30 4.27 14.28
C ARG A 257 4.23 5.77 14.01
N ALA A 258 3.80 6.17 12.81
CA ALA A 258 3.59 7.57 12.47
C ALA A 258 2.48 8.18 13.34
N TRP A 259 1.34 7.48 13.45
CA TRP A 259 0.21 7.90 14.29
C TRP A 259 0.61 8.09 15.76
N ARG A 260 1.34 7.14 16.35
CA ARG A 260 1.80 7.23 17.75
C ARG A 260 2.68 8.45 18.04
N LYS A 261 3.43 8.95 17.05
CA LYS A 261 4.26 10.16 17.22
C LYS A 261 3.42 11.43 17.31
N THR A 262 2.22 11.41 16.73
CA THR A 262 1.34 12.58 16.60
C THR A 262 0.17 12.57 17.58
N THR A 263 -0.01 11.49 18.35
CA THR A 263 -1.17 11.31 19.23
C THR A 263 -0.74 11.40 20.70
N PRO A 264 -1.42 12.21 21.53
CA PRO A 264 -1.18 12.26 22.97
C PRO A 264 -1.39 10.88 23.59
N MET A 265 -0.37 10.36 24.26
CA MET A 265 -0.34 9.01 24.83
C MET A 265 -0.55 9.00 26.35
N ASP A 266 -0.76 10.18 26.93
CA ASP A 266 -0.51 10.50 28.33
C ASP A 266 -1.50 9.84 29.31
N GLN A 267 -2.54 9.17 28.79
CA GLN A 267 -3.60 8.53 29.58
C GLN A 267 -3.68 7.01 29.42
N ILE A 268 -2.81 6.40 28.59
CA ILE A 268 -2.92 4.97 28.31
C ILE A 268 -2.04 4.19 29.28
N ARG A 269 -2.68 3.62 30.30
CA ARG A 269 -2.04 2.59 31.13
C ARG A 269 -1.75 1.40 30.23
N ARG A 270 -0.46 1.07 30.02
CA ARG A 270 -0.01 -0.19 29.40
C ARG A 270 -0.35 -1.36 30.33
N LEU A 271 -1.63 -1.70 30.39
CA LEU A 271 -2.08 -2.99 30.87
C LEU A 271 -2.06 -3.91 29.65
N ASP A 272 -1.57 -5.14 29.81
CA ASP A 272 -1.64 -6.15 28.76
C ASP A 272 -3.12 -6.31 28.34
N SER A 273 -3.47 -5.79 27.16
CA SER A 273 -4.84 -5.82 26.67
C SER A 273 -5.30 -7.25 26.42
N PRO A 274 -6.61 -7.55 26.45
CA PRO A 274 -7.12 -8.89 26.10
C PRO A 274 -6.61 -9.39 24.74
N ALA A 275 -6.60 -8.51 23.74
CA ALA A 275 -6.09 -8.80 22.40
C ALA A 275 -4.59 -9.17 22.39
N TYR A 276 -3.77 -8.42 23.12
CA TYR A 276 -2.34 -8.68 23.20
C TYR A 276 -2.03 -9.97 23.97
N ILE A 277 -2.75 -10.24 25.07
CA ILE A 277 -2.66 -11.51 25.81
C ILE A 277 -3.02 -12.68 24.90
N TRP A 278 -4.15 -12.59 24.20
CA TRP A 278 -4.59 -13.61 23.26
C TRP A 278 -3.53 -13.90 22.19
N TRP A 279 -2.93 -12.85 21.61
CA TRP A 279 -1.87 -13.00 20.61
C TRP A 279 -0.63 -13.70 21.18
N ARG A 280 -0.19 -13.31 22.39
CA ARG A 280 0.95 -13.95 23.05
C ARG A 280 0.69 -15.41 23.37
N GLU A 281 -0.53 -15.76 23.79
CA GLU A 281 -0.94 -17.13 24.04
C GLU A 281 -1.01 -17.97 22.77
N LEU A 282 -1.47 -17.39 21.66
CA LEU A 282 -1.39 -18.03 20.34
C LEU A 282 0.07 -18.33 20.00
N GLY A 283 0.97 -17.35 20.11
CA GLY A 283 2.41 -17.54 19.85
C GLY A 283 3.05 -18.61 20.74
N LYS A 284 2.66 -18.70 22.02
CA LYS A 284 3.11 -19.79 22.92
C LYS A 284 2.63 -21.16 22.44
N ARG A 285 1.35 -21.28 22.05
CA ARG A 285 0.79 -22.55 21.54
C ARG A 285 1.47 -23.00 20.25
N LEU A 286 1.71 -22.07 19.33
CA LEU A 286 2.39 -22.36 18.07
C LEU A 286 3.81 -22.91 18.28
N ARG A 287 4.57 -22.36 19.25
CA ARG A 287 5.91 -22.87 19.61
C ARG A 287 5.92 -24.27 20.24
N MET A 288 4.83 -24.65 20.90
CA MET A 288 4.71 -25.95 21.57
C MET A 288 4.07 -27.02 20.68
N SER A 289 3.57 -26.64 19.50
CA SER A 289 2.94 -27.57 18.58
C SER A 289 4.01 -28.40 17.84
N PRO A 290 3.87 -29.74 17.76
CA PRO A 290 4.78 -30.56 16.98
C PRO A 290 4.67 -30.24 15.49
N ALA A 291 5.79 -30.32 14.76
CA ALA A 291 5.89 -29.99 13.33
C ALA A 291 4.95 -30.83 12.45
N GLU A 292 4.54 -32.02 12.91
CA GLU A 292 3.60 -32.92 12.22
C GLU A 292 2.15 -32.40 12.20
N GLN A 293 1.82 -31.36 12.99
CA GLN A 293 0.55 -30.63 12.92
C GLN A 293 0.74 -29.28 12.20
N ALA A 294 1.37 -29.30 11.03
CA ALA A 294 1.60 -28.09 10.24
C ALA A 294 0.25 -27.43 9.91
N ILE A 295 0.01 -26.27 10.52
CA ILE A 295 -1.19 -25.47 10.28
C ILE A 295 -1.07 -24.91 8.86
N SER A 296 -2.00 -25.26 7.97
CA SER A 296 -1.97 -24.80 6.58
C SER A 296 -2.44 -23.35 6.41
N ALA A 297 -3.29 -22.85 7.31
CA ALA A 297 -3.74 -21.47 7.34
C ALA A 297 -4.13 -21.00 8.74
N VAL A 298 -3.92 -19.71 9.03
CA VAL A 298 -4.22 -19.09 10.33
C VAL A 298 -5.29 -18.02 10.17
N GLY A 299 -6.30 -18.07 11.04
CA GLY A 299 -7.36 -17.06 11.10
C GLY A 299 -8.33 -17.08 9.93
N SER A 300 -8.59 -18.24 9.31
CA SER A 300 -9.33 -18.31 8.05
C SER A 300 -10.80 -17.85 8.12
N ILE A 301 -11.27 -17.23 7.03
CA ILE A 301 -12.67 -16.83 6.77
C ILE A 301 -13.08 -17.38 5.40
N LYS A 302 -14.29 -17.92 5.29
CA LYS A 302 -14.87 -18.40 4.01
C LYS A 302 -16.07 -17.52 3.61
N ARG A 303 -16.09 -17.07 2.35
CA ARG A 303 -17.18 -16.27 1.75
C ARG A 303 -17.77 -16.97 0.53
#